data_AF-A0A947MSL4-F1
#
_entry.id   AF-A0A947MSL4-F1
#
_cell.length_a   1.000
_cell.length_b   1.000
_cell.length_c   1.000
_cell.angle_alpha   90.00
_cell.angle_beta   90.00
_cell.angle_gamma   90.00
#
_symmetry.space_group_name_H-M   'P 1'
#
loop_
_entity.id
_entity.type
_entity.pdbx_description
1 polymer ?
#
loop_
_entity_poly.entity_id
_entity_poly.type
_entity_poly.pdbx_seq_one_letter_code
_entity_poly.pdbx_strand_id
1 'polypeptide(L)'
;MRKRTLKLVGASLLIASALGCEGDDAGAASGADGQVDGQTDGSAAADGTDGADGVDGGYKDPTLPDWPTDQPGADDPEARQWFRAGAWYKLDPDELDDQMVALFGKHRDDKPLARPQAIITPHAGSKACGDTVAKVWANISPPDLVIVLAPNHIKVGKTAAIWNGGPWLIPGLAVPTRRDIIDRFLELLPEDLEGDQEAFEHQNAHPSEMQLPYLTRKNPNVEVVFISFFDNEKEEYPEFPVERAERVGKVVAQIVTELQDAGEEVLVIGSTDLSHYEPTADVEAKDEVMMDAITRFDTVTLRQEVVDNNFTICGEIAMEVFITAMKELGYTGLDVSFRGNSAHMIQEGGKDSVVGYPGGIIWR
;
A
#
# COMPACT_ATOMS: atom_id res chain seq x y z
N MET A 1 33.15 8.30 -38.07
CA MET A 1 32.15 9.37 -38.28
C MET A 1 30.99 8.85 -39.12
N ARG A 2 29.84 8.58 -38.50
CA ARG A 2 28.49 8.62 -39.09
C ARG A 2 27.50 8.40 -37.95
N LYS A 3 27.00 9.51 -37.38
CA LYS A 3 25.95 9.53 -36.36
C LYS A 3 24.64 9.08 -37.02
N ARG A 4 23.97 8.07 -36.46
CA ARG A 4 22.57 7.74 -36.78
C ARG A 4 21.70 8.36 -35.69
N THR A 5 20.92 9.35 -36.11
CA THR A 5 19.89 10.01 -35.31
C THR A 5 18.69 9.08 -35.19
N LEU A 6 18.36 8.64 -33.97
CA LEU A 6 17.12 7.93 -33.69
C LEU A 6 16.00 8.98 -33.56
N LYS A 7 14.99 8.90 -34.43
CA LYS A 7 13.77 9.72 -34.35
C LYS A 7 12.87 9.14 -33.27
N LEU A 8 12.54 9.93 -32.24
CA LEU A 8 11.38 9.68 -31.39
C LEU A 8 10.12 9.78 -32.27
N VAL A 9 9.33 8.71 -32.29
CA VAL A 9 7.95 8.72 -32.78
C VAL A 9 7.08 9.05 -31.57
N GLY A 10 6.44 10.21 -31.59
CA GLY A 10 5.53 10.65 -30.54
C GLY A 10 4.29 9.76 -30.49
N ALA A 11 4.04 9.16 -29.33
CA ALA A 11 2.75 8.59 -28.99
C ALA A 11 1.89 9.70 -28.39
N SER A 12 0.82 10.07 -29.10
CA SER A 12 -0.18 11.02 -28.64
C SER A 12 -0.93 10.44 -27.44
N LEU A 13 -0.88 11.15 -26.33
CA LEU A 13 -1.66 10.91 -25.12
C LEU A 13 -3.14 11.23 -25.43
N LEU A 14 -4.00 10.21 -25.49
CA LEU A 14 -5.45 10.40 -25.43
C LEU A 14 -5.84 10.55 -23.96
N ILE A 15 -6.01 11.81 -23.54
CA ILE A 15 -6.65 12.16 -22.28
C ILE A 15 -8.16 11.96 -22.48
N ALA A 16 -8.72 10.91 -21.88
CA ALA A 16 -10.16 10.79 -21.73
C ALA A 16 -10.59 11.70 -20.58
N SER A 17 -11.11 12.86 -20.93
CA SER A 17 -11.82 13.77 -20.04
C SER A 17 -13.22 13.20 -19.74
N ALA A 18 -13.46 12.79 -18.51
CA ALA A 18 -14.80 12.57 -17.98
C ALA A 18 -15.04 13.55 -16.83
N LEU A 19 -15.55 14.73 -17.16
CA LEU A 19 -16.18 15.67 -16.23
C LEU A 19 -17.15 16.50 -17.06
N GLY A 20 -18.38 16.03 -17.13
CA GLY A 20 -19.53 16.81 -17.53
C GLY A 20 -20.19 17.37 -16.27
N CYS A 21 -20.30 18.69 -16.21
CA CYS A 21 -21.39 19.40 -15.54
C CYS A 21 -21.33 20.85 -16.01
N GLU A 22 -22.09 21.14 -17.07
CA GLU A 22 -22.51 22.49 -17.44
C GLU A 22 -23.47 23.01 -16.35
N GLY A 23 -23.27 24.25 -15.94
CA GLY A 23 -24.16 25.00 -15.06
C GLY A 23 -24.00 26.48 -15.36
N ASP A 24 -24.86 26.97 -16.25
CA ASP A 24 -24.93 28.36 -16.70
C ASP A 24 -25.38 29.33 -15.59
N ASP A 25 -24.74 30.50 -15.66
CA ASP A 25 -25.26 31.86 -15.54
C ASP A 25 -25.82 32.48 -14.23
N ALA A 26 -25.16 33.61 -13.94
CA ALA A 26 -25.70 34.95 -13.67
C ALA A 26 -26.03 35.36 -12.22
N GLY A 27 -25.26 36.35 -11.75
CA GLY A 27 -25.57 37.18 -10.59
C GLY A 27 -24.54 38.26 -10.34
N ALA A 28 -24.59 39.35 -11.12
CA ALA A 28 -23.75 40.53 -10.96
C ALA A 28 -23.97 41.24 -9.61
N ALA A 29 -22.89 41.72 -8.98
CA ALA A 29 -22.92 42.91 -8.13
C ALA A 29 -21.55 43.59 -8.08
N SER A 30 -21.60 44.90 -8.27
CA SER A 30 -20.53 45.86 -8.48
C SER A 30 -19.92 46.41 -7.19
N GLY A 31 -18.63 46.76 -7.27
CA GLY A 31 -18.09 48.02 -6.74
C GLY A 31 -17.53 48.01 -5.32
N ALA A 32 -16.22 48.28 -5.19
CA ALA A 32 -15.72 49.59 -4.75
C ALA A 32 -14.19 49.54 -4.52
N ASP A 33 -13.52 50.53 -5.10
CA ASP A 33 -12.12 50.88 -4.89
C ASP A 33 -11.80 51.19 -3.43
N GLY A 34 -10.56 50.90 -3.02
CA GLY A 34 -10.04 51.25 -1.70
C GLY A 34 -8.55 50.96 -1.55
N GLN A 35 -7.73 51.69 -2.30
CA GLN A 35 -6.27 51.73 -2.15
C GLN A 35 -5.91 52.73 -1.04
N VAL A 36 -5.21 52.29 0.01
CA VAL A 36 -4.44 53.16 0.91
C VAL A 36 -3.14 52.48 1.29
N ASP A 37 -2.06 53.23 1.08
CA ASP A 37 -0.66 52.90 1.30
C ASP A 37 -0.28 52.70 2.78
N GLY A 38 0.72 51.83 2.97
CA GLY A 38 1.97 52.19 3.64
C GLY A 38 2.03 52.16 5.17
N GLN A 39 2.72 51.17 5.73
CA GLN A 39 3.78 51.46 6.71
C GLN A 39 4.77 50.30 6.86
N THR A 40 6.04 50.66 6.68
CA THR A 40 7.25 49.92 7.03
C THR A 40 7.46 49.92 8.54
N ASP A 41 8.16 48.89 9.03
CA ASP A 41 9.09 48.82 10.18
C ASP A 41 9.03 47.37 10.70
N GLY A 42 10.09 46.64 11.01
CA GLY A 42 11.51 46.90 11.12
C GLY A 42 12.18 45.57 11.45
N SER A 43 13.47 45.50 11.14
CA SER A 43 14.39 44.38 11.36
C SER A 43 14.40 43.82 12.79
N ALA A 44 14.55 42.49 12.91
CA ALA A 44 15.43 41.90 13.91
C ALA A 44 15.89 40.51 13.44
N ALA A 45 17.11 40.46 12.94
CA ALA A 45 17.90 39.24 12.88
C ALA A 45 18.24 38.84 14.33
N ALA A 46 17.92 37.61 14.70
CA ALA A 46 18.47 36.98 15.90
C ALA A 46 19.38 35.84 15.42
N ASP A 47 20.65 36.19 15.38
CA ASP A 47 21.78 35.27 15.42
C ASP A 47 21.70 34.48 16.74
N GLY A 48 21.75 33.17 16.64
CA GLY A 48 21.52 32.22 17.71
C GLY A 48 22.22 30.92 17.38
N THR A 49 23.56 30.98 17.30
CA THR A 49 24.42 29.81 17.35
C THR A 49 24.37 29.22 18.75
N ASP A 50 23.56 28.19 18.96
CA ASP A 50 23.72 27.29 20.10
C ASP A 50 23.86 25.87 19.55
N GLY A 51 25.03 25.29 19.80
CA GLY A 51 25.35 23.92 19.50
C GLY A 51 24.39 23.00 20.23
N ALA A 52 23.55 22.30 19.47
CA ALA A 52 23.07 21.01 19.86
C ALA A 52 24.02 20.00 19.23
N ASP A 53 24.91 19.44 20.05
CA ASP A 53 25.57 18.18 19.75
C ASP A 53 24.47 17.17 19.39
N GLY A 54 24.31 16.95 18.09
CA GLY A 54 23.39 15.97 17.53
C GLY A 54 23.79 14.62 18.05
N VAL A 55 23.03 14.12 19.00
CA VAL A 55 23.04 12.70 19.36
C VAL A 55 22.52 11.99 18.12
N ASP A 56 23.44 11.44 17.33
CA ASP A 56 23.19 10.62 16.15
C ASP A 56 22.34 9.42 16.60
N GLY A 57 21.03 9.55 16.45
CA GLY A 57 20.01 8.57 16.83
C GLY A 57 20.05 7.36 15.91
N GLY A 58 21.15 6.60 15.97
CA GLY A 58 21.23 5.13 15.84
C GLY A 58 20.62 4.41 14.63
N TYR A 59 19.98 5.09 13.69
CA TYR A 59 19.41 4.52 12.48
C TYR A 59 20.32 4.85 11.31
N LYS A 60 21.08 3.85 10.87
CA LYS A 60 21.68 3.88 9.54
C LYS A 60 20.75 3.10 8.64
N ASP A 61 20.13 3.80 7.72
CA ASP A 61 19.43 3.17 6.61
C ASP A 61 20.29 2.05 6.00
N PRO A 62 19.69 0.92 5.60
CA PRO A 62 20.41 -0.04 4.78
C PRO A 62 20.99 0.73 3.59
N THR A 63 22.30 0.59 3.37
CA THR A 63 22.94 1.18 2.20
C THR A 63 22.34 0.49 0.99
N LEU A 64 21.55 1.23 0.22
CA LEU A 64 21.07 0.75 -1.05
C LEU A 64 22.25 0.60 -2.02
N PRO A 65 22.17 -0.35 -2.95
CA PRO A 65 23.17 -0.47 -4.00
C PRO A 65 23.20 0.81 -4.85
N ASP A 66 24.35 1.09 -5.47
CA ASP A 66 24.38 2.05 -6.59
C ASP A 66 23.33 1.64 -7.62
N TRP A 67 22.43 2.55 -7.98
CA TRP A 67 21.37 2.22 -8.93
C TRP A 67 21.97 1.80 -10.27
N PRO A 68 21.61 0.63 -10.78
CA PRO A 68 22.12 0.16 -12.05
C PRO A 68 21.65 1.08 -13.18
N THR A 69 22.51 1.26 -14.19
CA THR A 69 22.17 2.08 -15.36
C THR A 69 21.03 1.48 -16.18
N ASP A 70 20.94 0.15 -16.21
CA ASP A 70 19.87 -0.61 -16.85
C ASP A 70 18.94 -1.17 -15.77
N GLN A 71 17.64 -1.22 -16.06
CA GLN A 71 16.63 -1.78 -15.14
C GLN A 71 16.86 -3.30 -14.94
N PRO A 72 17.10 -3.78 -13.70
CA PRO A 72 17.21 -5.20 -13.42
C PRO A 72 15.93 -5.96 -13.78
N GLY A 73 16.07 -7.18 -14.29
CA GLY A 73 14.96 -8.05 -14.67
C GLY A 73 14.18 -7.62 -15.92
N ALA A 74 14.59 -6.54 -16.61
CA ALA A 74 13.92 -6.06 -17.81
C ALA A 74 14.01 -7.01 -19.02
N ASP A 75 14.96 -7.95 -19.00
CA ASP A 75 15.15 -8.98 -20.03
C ASP A 75 14.38 -10.28 -19.74
N ASP A 76 13.81 -10.42 -18.54
CA ASP A 76 12.98 -11.55 -18.18
C ASP A 76 11.56 -11.38 -18.75
N PRO A 77 11.12 -12.27 -19.67
CA PRO A 77 9.80 -12.17 -20.29
C PRO A 77 8.65 -12.48 -19.34
N GLU A 78 8.93 -13.08 -18.17
CA GLU A 78 7.94 -13.36 -17.13
C GLU A 78 7.93 -12.27 -16.04
N ALA A 79 8.81 -11.26 -16.13
CA ALA A 79 8.84 -10.17 -15.16
C ALA A 79 7.61 -9.26 -15.30
N ARG A 80 6.98 -8.95 -14.16
CA ARG A 80 5.88 -8.00 -14.09
C ARG A 80 6.41 -6.58 -14.07
N GLN A 81 6.02 -5.75 -15.03
CA GLN A 81 6.35 -4.33 -15.04
C GLN A 81 5.61 -3.57 -13.93
N TRP A 82 6.19 -2.46 -13.47
CA TRP A 82 5.42 -1.51 -12.67
C TRP A 82 4.38 -0.79 -13.53
N PHE A 83 3.23 -0.47 -12.95
CA PHE A 83 2.17 0.29 -13.64
C PHE A 83 1.86 1.62 -12.95
N ARG A 84 2.37 1.87 -11.75
CA ARG A 84 2.05 3.06 -10.96
C ARG A 84 3.22 4.03 -10.74
N ALA A 85 4.45 3.65 -11.08
CA ALA A 85 5.61 4.53 -11.00
C ALA A 85 5.41 5.80 -11.86
N GLY A 86 5.81 6.94 -11.32
CA GLY A 86 5.61 8.27 -11.93
C GLY A 86 4.26 8.91 -11.62
N ALA A 87 3.26 8.14 -11.18
CA ALA A 87 1.94 8.65 -10.84
C ALA A 87 1.62 8.52 -9.34
N TRP A 88 1.88 7.35 -8.74
CA TRP A 88 1.54 7.05 -7.34
C TRP A 88 2.76 7.04 -6.43
N TYR A 89 3.93 6.74 -6.97
CA TYR A 89 5.24 6.88 -6.36
C TYR A 89 6.25 7.35 -7.43
N LYS A 90 7.47 7.72 -7.04
CA LYS A 90 8.45 8.27 -7.97
C LYS A 90 8.94 7.24 -9.00
N LEU A 91 9.17 7.71 -10.23
CA LEU A 91 9.67 6.88 -11.34
C LEU A 91 11.20 6.78 -11.34
N ASP A 92 11.88 7.83 -10.93
CA ASP A 92 13.33 7.83 -10.84
C ASP A 92 13.78 7.11 -9.55
N PRO A 93 14.73 6.16 -9.61
CA PRO A 93 15.16 5.38 -8.45
C PRO A 93 15.73 6.23 -7.31
N ASP A 94 16.50 7.28 -7.62
CA ASP A 94 17.04 8.20 -6.61
C ASP A 94 15.90 9.00 -5.96
N GLU A 95 14.97 9.54 -6.77
CA GLU A 95 13.82 10.25 -6.21
C GLU A 95 12.89 9.33 -5.38
N LEU A 96 12.78 8.05 -5.74
CA LEU A 96 12.01 7.06 -5.01
C LEU A 96 12.66 6.76 -3.66
N ASP A 97 13.98 6.62 -3.64
CA ASP A 97 14.74 6.46 -2.41
C ASP A 97 14.54 7.64 -1.46
N ASP A 98 14.80 8.85 -1.96
CA ASP A 98 14.63 10.09 -1.22
C ASP A 98 13.20 10.21 -0.67
N GLN A 99 12.20 9.80 -1.46
CA GLN A 99 10.81 9.77 -1.02
C GLN A 99 10.60 8.82 0.16
N MET A 100 11.12 7.59 0.09
CA MET A 100 10.97 6.61 1.17
C MET A 100 11.74 7.03 2.43
N VAL A 101 12.96 7.53 2.28
CA VAL A 101 13.78 8.09 3.38
C VAL A 101 13.05 9.21 4.09
N ALA A 102 12.54 10.18 3.33
CA ALA A 102 11.80 11.31 3.89
C ALA A 102 10.52 10.88 4.61
N LEU A 103 9.84 9.84 4.11
CA LEU A 103 8.66 9.28 4.76
C LEU A 103 9.00 8.57 6.07
N PHE A 104 9.99 7.68 6.08
CA PHE A 104 10.41 6.97 7.29
C PHE A 104 11.00 7.90 8.35
N GLY A 105 11.79 8.89 7.93
CA GLY A 105 12.42 9.85 8.84
C GLY A 105 11.45 10.67 9.68
N LYS A 106 10.19 10.81 9.27
CA LYS A 106 9.13 11.49 10.05
C LYS A 106 8.69 10.72 11.30
N HIS A 107 8.82 9.40 11.27
CA HIS A 107 8.21 8.49 12.26
C HIS A 107 9.23 7.55 12.94
N ARG A 108 10.49 7.61 12.53
CA ARG A 108 11.57 6.82 13.11
C ARG A 108 11.86 7.31 14.54
N ASP A 109 11.91 6.37 15.49
CA ASP A 109 12.38 6.63 16.86
C ASP A 109 13.78 6.06 17.12
N ASP A 110 14.33 6.34 18.30
CA ASP A 110 15.68 5.90 18.70
C ASP A 110 15.74 4.41 19.12
N LYS A 111 14.62 3.67 19.08
CA LYS A 111 14.59 2.27 19.52
C LYS A 111 15.13 1.34 18.43
N PRO A 112 15.65 0.15 18.79
CA PRO A 112 15.96 -0.88 17.80
C PRO A 112 14.73 -1.23 16.95
N LEU A 113 14.96 -1.51 15.66
CA LEU A 113 13.90 -2.00 14.78
C LEU A 113 13.34 -3.33 15.32
N ALA A 114 12.02 -3.45 15.34
CA ALA A 114 11.35 -4.67 15.74
C ALA A 114 11.00 -5.53 14.52
N ARG A 115 10.82 -6.84 14.74
CA ARG A 115 10.41 -7.80 13.70
C ARG A 115 8.95 -8.20 13.93
N PRO A 116 7.99 -7.67 13.16
CA PRO A 116 6.60 -8.06 13.29
C PRO A 116 6.33 -9.41 12.64
N GLN A 117 5.26 -10.07 13.09
CA GLN A 117 4.69 -11.23 12.39
C GLN A 117 3.83 -10.79 11.20
N ALA A 118 3.10 -9.69 11.37
CA ALA A 118 2.16 -9.22 10.37
C ALA A 118 1.97 -7.71 10.44
N ILE A 119 1.57 -7.11 9.31
CA ILE A 119 1.17 -5.70 9.24
C ILE A 119 -0.07 -5.53 8.36
N ILE A 120 -0.78 -4.43 8.59
CA ILE A 120 -1.83 -3.93 7.70
C ILE A 120 -1.41 -2.54 7.23
N THR A 121 -1.46 -2.30 5.93
CA THR A 121 -1.08 -1.02 5.31
C THR A 121 -2.02 -0.67 4.15
N PRO A 122 -2.25 0.63 3.90
CA PRO A 122 -3.04 1.10 2.77
C PRO A 122 -2.26 0.97 1.46
N HIS A 123 -2.95 1.22 0.34
CA HIS A 123 -2.36 1.14 -0.99
C HIS A 123 -2.78 2.27 -1.95
N ALA A 124 -3.34 3.36 -1.44
CA ALA A 124 -3.38 4.62 -2.18
C ALA A 124 -1.97 5.14 -2.54
N GLY A 125 -1.89 6.16 -3.40
CA GLY A 125 -0.60 6.77 -3.77
C GLY A 125 0.15 7.32 -2.56
N SER A 126 1.49 7.32 -2.63
CA SER A 126 2.40 7.80 -1.56
C SER A 126 2.08 9.21 -1.05
N LYS A 127 1.53 10.08 -1.92
CA LYS A 127 1.05 11.41 -1.51
C LYS A 127 -0.16 11.33 -0.57
N ALA A 128 -1.06 10.37 -0.78
CA ALA A 128 -2.30 10.24 -0.05
C ALA A 128 -2.13 9.48 1.28
N CYS A 129 -1.57 8.27 1.22
CA CYS A 129 -1.48 7.40 2.40
C CYS A 129 -0.04 7.16 2.89
N GLY A 130 0.98 7.74 2.24
CA GLY A 130 2.38 7.41 2.53
C GLY A 130 2.83 7.75 3.95
N ASP A 131 2.21 8.75 4.59
CA ASP A 131 2.44 9.04 6.01
C ASP A 131 1.94 7.90 6.92
N THR A 132 0.74 7.36 6.64
CA THR A 132 0.17 6.21 7.36
C THR A 132 1.01 4.95 7.14
N VAL A 133 1.38 4.67 5.89
CA VAL A 133 2.28 3.54 5.57
C VAL A 133 3.60 3.69 6.33
N ALA A 134 4.20 4.87 6.29
CA ALA A 134 5.48 5.12 6.95
C ALA A 134 5.44 4.95 8.47
N LYS A 135 4.34 5.29 9.14
CA LYS A 135 4.18 5.02 10.59
C LYS A 135 4.29 3.54 10.95
N VAL A 136 3.74 2.67 10.10
CA VAL A 136 3.84 1.22 10.25
C VAL A 136 5.27 0.74 9.98
N TRP A 137 5.88 1.23 8.90
CA TRP A 137 7.17 0.73 8.41
C TRP A 137 8.40 1.32 9.11
N ALA A 138 8.32 2.53 9.68
CA ALA A 138 9.49 3.28 10.13
C ALA A 138 10.33 2.54 11.18
N ASN A 139 9.67 1.77 12.06
CA ASN A 139 10.29 1.12 13.21
C ASN A 139 10.34 -0.42 13.11
N ILE A 140 10.13 -0.97 11.92
CA ILE A 140 10.22 -2.42 11.68
C ILE A 140 11.37 -2.79 10.75
N SER A 141 11.85 -4.02 10.92
CA SER A 141 12.76 -4.70 10.01
C SER A 141 12.02 -5.90 9.40
N PRO A 142 11.61 -5.85 8.13
CA PRO A 142 10.99 -7.01 7.48
C PRO A 142 12.04 -8.14 7.32
N PRO A 143 11.60 -9.41 7.35
CA PRO A 143 12.45 -10.54 7.02
C PRO A 143 12.66 -10.66 5.50
N ASP A 144 13.36 -11.71 5.07
CA ASP A 144 13.67 -11.93 3.65
C ASP A 144 12.48 -12.48 2.85
N LEU A 145 11.43 -13.00 3.51
CA LEU A 145 10.22 -13.47 2.84
C LEU A 145 8.99 -12.70 3.30
N VAL A 146 8.23 -12.19 2.33
CA VAL A 146 6.98 -11.47 2.58
C VAL A 146 5.83 -12.06 1.77
N ILE A 147 4.73 -12.36 2.45
CA ILE A 147 3.46 -12.75 1.82
C ILE A 147 2.54 -11.54 1.83
N VAL A 148 2.07 -11.12 0.66
CA VAL A 148 1.18 -9.96 0.50
C VAL A 148 -0.19 -10.45 0.06
N LEU A 149 -1.18 -10.17 0.89
CA LEU A 149 -2.60 -10.42 0.65
C LEU A 149 -3.25 -9.11 0.23
N ALA A 150 -3.81 -9.07 -0.97
CA ALA A 150 -4.25 -7.79 -1.55
C ALA A 150 -5.52 -7.93 -2.41
N PRO A 151 -6.32 -6.87 -2.55
CA PRO A 151 -7.45 -6.87 -3.46
C PRO A 151 -7.05 -6.69 -4.93
N ASN A 152 -7.93 -7.14 -5.81
CA ASN A 152 -7.95 -6.89 -7.25
C ASN A 152 -9.21 -6.08 -7.55
N HIS A 153 -9.04 -4.76 -7.61
CA HIS A 153 -10.15 -3.82 -7.84
C HIS A 153 -10.81 -3.96 -9.21
N ILE A 154 -10.08 -4.46 -10.20
CA ILE A 154 -10.57 -4.53 -11.59
C ILE A 154 -11.31 -5.86 -11.84
N LYS A 155 -11.12 -6.85 -10.96
CA LYS A 155 -11.78 -8.16 -11.03
C LYS A 155 -11.54 -8.90 -12.35
N VAL A 156 -10.29 -8.84 -12.83
CA VAL A 156 -9.80 -9.55 -14.01
C VAL A 156 -8.96 -10.74 -13.57
N GLY A 157 -9.02 -11.85 -14.32
CA GLY A 157 -8.36 -13.10 -13.98
C GLY A 157 -9.19 -13.95 -13.02
N LYS A 158 -8.51 -14.70 -12.15
CA LYS A 158 -9.13 -15.58 -11.15
C LYS A 158 -9.55 -14.82 -9.89
N THR A 159 -10.67 -15.26 -9.31
CA THR A 159 -11.27 -14.66 -8.09
C THR A 159 -10.36 -14.70 -6.87
N ALA A 160 -9.52 -15.72 -6.80
CA ALA A 160 -8.34 -15.76 -5.95
C ALA A 160 -7.17 -16.28 -6.78
N ALA A 161 -6.13 -15.47 -6.87
CA ALA A 161 -4.99 -15.70 -7.74
C ALA A 161 -3.70 -15.62 -6.93
N ILE A 162 -2.71 -16.43 -7.29
CA ILE A 162 -1.32 -16.28 -6.82
C ILE A 162 -0.43 -15.98 -8.01
N TRP A 163 0.46 -15.00 -7.86
CA TRP A 163 1.41 -14.68 -8.91
C TRP A 163 2.40 -15.84 -9.07
N ASN A 164 2.47 -16.39 -10.28
CA ASN A 164 3.31 -17.54 -10.61
C ASN A 164 4.26 -17.27 -11.81
N GLY A 165 4.50 -15.99 -12.11
CA GLY A 165 5.48 -15.53 -13.10
C GLY A 165 6.84 -15.19 -12.47
N GLY A 166 7.60 -14.35 -13.17
CA GLY A 166 8.94 -13.89 -12.78
C GLY A 166 8.93 -12.75 -11.76
N PRO A 167 10.05 -12.03 -11.61
CA PRO A 167 10.18 -10.98 -10.60
C PRO A 167 9.26 -9.79 -10.88
N TRP A 168 8.91 -9.05 -9.83
CA TRP A 168 8.20 -7.78 -9.96
C TRP A 168 9.19 -6.64 -10.05
N LEU A 169 9.08 -5.85 -11.12
CA LEU A 169 9.97 -4.72 -11.32
C LEU A 169 9.42 -3.49 -10.59
N ILE A 170 10.31 -2.75 -9.95
CA ILE A 170 10.11 -1.36 -9.53
C ILE A 170 11.33 -0.56 -10.00
N PRO A 171 11.27 0.78 -10.04
CA PRO A 171 12.40 1.59 -10.47
C PRO A 171 13.71 1.20 -9.77
N GLY A 172 14.68 0.71 -10.56
CA GLY A 172 16.02 0.35 -10.09
C GLY A 172 16.14 -1.06 -9.48
N LEU A 173 15.05 -1.81 -9.29
CA LEU A 173 15.06 -3.13 -8.66
C LEU A 173 14.17 -4.16 -9.37
N ALA A 174 14.57 -5.42 -9.27
CA ALA A 174 13.74 -6.58 -9.58
C ALA A 174 13.52 -7.36 -8.28
N VAL A 175 12.26 -7.47 -7.86
CA VAL A 175 11.88 -8.14 -6.61
C VAL A 175 11.56 -9.60 -6.93
N PRO A 176 12.40 -10.56 -6.51
CA PRO A 176 12.19 -11.98 -6.78
C PRO A 176 10.96 -12.54 -6.07
N THR A 177 10.40 -13.61 -6.62
CA THR A 177 9.25 -14.34 -6.05
C THR A 177 9.68 -15.72 -5.54
N ARG A 178 9.19 -16.14 -4.37
CA ARG A 178 9.55 -17.45 -3.77
C ARG A 178 8.76 -18.60 -4.41
N ARG A 179 9.32 -19.20 -5.46
CA ARG A 179 8.60 -20.18 -6.30
C ARG A 179 8.14 -21.43 -5.56
N ASP A 180 8.97 -21.99 -4.70
CA ASP A 180 8.63 -23.19 -3.92
C ASP A 180 7.49 -22.92 -2.92
N ILE A 181 7.36 -21.70 -2.40
CA ILE A 181 6.21 -21.32 -1.55
C ILE A 181 4.95 -21.12 -2.39
N ILE A 182 5.07 -20.52 -3.58
CA ILE A 182 3.95 -20.42 -4.53
C ILE A 182 3.44 -21.82 -4.90
N ASP A 183 4.34 -22.74 -5.23
CA ASP A 183 3.98 -24.12 -5.57
C ASP A 183 3.35 -24.84 -4.36
N ARG A 184 3.83 -24.57 -3.13
CA ARG A 184 3.25 -25.10 -1.90
C ARG A 184 1.82 -24.62 -1.67
N PHE A 185 1.54 -23.33 -1.91
CA PHE A 185 0.17 -22.79 -1.87
C PHE A 185 -0.74 -23.50 -2.87
N LEU A 186 -0.29 -23.69 -4.12
CA LEU A 186 -1.07 -24.35 -5.17
C LEU A 186 -1.31 -25.84 -4.88
N GLU A 187 -0.37 -26.51 -4.20
CA GLU A 187 -0.54 -27.90 -3.74
C GLU A 187 -1.61 -28.02 -2.64
N LEU A 188 -1.62 -27.07 -1.69
CA LEU A 188 -2.51 -27.09 -0.53
C LEU A 188 -3.92 -26.53 -0.83
N LEU A 189 -4.08 -25.72 -1.89
CA LEU A 189 -5.33 -25.07 -2.25
C LEU A 189 -5.76 -25.33 -3.71
N PRO A 190 -5.80 -26.59 -4.20
CA PRO A 190 -6.03 -26.89 -5.61
C PRO A 190 -7.41 -26.46 -6.14
N GLU A 191 -8.38 -26.24 -5.25
CA GLU A 191 -9.74 -25.79 -5.60
C GLU A 191 -10.00 -24.33 -5.22
N ASP A 192 -9.14 -23.73 -4.38
CA ASP A 192 -9.39 -22.44 -3.75
C ASP A 192 -8.43 -21.34 -4.23
N LEU A 193 -7.32 -21.69 -4.87
CA LEU A 193 -6.30 -20.75 -5.35
C LEU A 193 -5.68 -21.23 -6.65
N GLU A 194 -5.59 -20.34 -7.64
CA GLU A 194 -5.02 -20.67 -8.95
C GLU A 194 -3.84 -19.74 -9.28
N GLY A 195 -2.84 -20.27 -9.97
CA GLY A 195 -1.76 -19.46 -10.51
C GLY A 195 -2.25 -18.71 -11.75
N ASP A 196 -2.24 -17.38 -11.70
CA ASP A 196 -2.80 -16.55 -12.78
C ASP A 196 -2.06 -15.21 -12.87
N GLN A 197 -1.35 -14.98 -13.97
CA GLN A 197 -0.64 -13.73 -14.23
C GLN A 197 -1.60 -12.59 -14.61
N GLU A 198 -2.73 -12.89 -15.26
CA GLU A 198 -3.68 -11.87 -15.75
C GLU A 198 -4.29 -11.08 -14.57
N ALA A 199 -4.51 -11.74 -13.44
CA ALA A 199 -4.96 -11.11 -12.20
C ALA A 199 -4.01 -10.03 -11.67
N PHE A 200 -2.74 -10.05 -12.07
CA PHE A 200 -1.72 -9.10 -11.62
C PHE A 200 -1.24 -8.15 -12.71
N GLU A 201 -1.81 -8.20 -13.91
CA GLU A 201 -1.43 -7.27 -14.96
C GLU A 201 -2.10 -5.90 -14.79
N HIS A 202 -1.51 -4.90 -15.45
CA HIS A 202 -2.03 -3.53 -15.49
C HIS A 202 -2.30 -2.93 -14.09
N GLN A 203 -3.46 -2.33 -13.91
CA GLN A 203 -3.85 -1.60 -12.70
C GLN A 203 -4.43 -2.52 -11.61
N ASN A 204 -4.64 -3.81 -11.92
CA ASN A 204 -5.30 -4.79 -11.07
C ASN A 204 -4.54 -4.99 -9.77
N ALA A 205 -3.23 -5.18 -9.89
CA ALA A 205 -2.31 -5.51 -8.82
C ALA A 205 -1.69 -4.30 -8.11
N HIS A 206 -2.21 -3.09 -8.34
CA HIS A 206 -1.66 -1.93 -7.64
C HIS A 206 -1.68 -2.07 -6.11
N PRO A 207 -2.65 -2.77 -5.47
CA PRO A 207 -2.63 -2.98 -4.03
C PRO A 207 -1.42 -3.76 -3.53
N SER A 208 -0.90 -4.67 -4.36
CA SER A 208 0.36 -5.38 -4.13
C SER A 208 1.58 -4.51 -4.46
N GLU A 209 1.57 -3.85 -5.64
CA GLU A 209 2.68 -3.02 -6.12
C GLU A 209 3.02 -1.88 -5.15
N MET A 210 2.01 -1.26 -4.55
CA MET A 210 2.19 -0.12 -3.64
C MET A 210 2.90 -0.48 -2.32
N GLN A 211 3.04 -1.77 -2.00
CA GLN A 211 3.82 -2.22 -0.85
C GLN A 211 5.33 -2.29 -1.15
N LEU A 212 5.70 -2.48 -2.43
CA LEU A 212 7.07 -2.76 -2.84
C LEU A 212 8.07 -1.62 -2.55
N PRO A 213 7.78 -0.33 -2.79
CA PRO A 213 8.73 0.74 -2.50
C PRO A 213 9.16 0.79 -1.03
N TYR A 214 8.20 0.63 -0.12
CA TYR A 214 8.48 0.63 1.33
C TYR A 214 9.25 -0.62 1.74
N LEU A 215 8.83 -1.77 1.21
CA LEU A 215 9.42 -3.06 1.55
C LEU A 215 10.87 -3.16 1.07
N THR A 216 11.12 -2.91 -0.22
CA THR A 216 12.47 -3.01 -0.83
C THR A 216 13.45 -2.00 -0.25
N ARG A 217 12.94 -0.83 0.18
CA ARG A 217 13.77 0.14 0.87
C ARG A 217 14.23 -0.33 2.26
N LYS A 218 13.40 -1.13 2.94
CA LYS A 218 13.70 -1.69 4.25
C LYS A 218 14.48 -3.00 4.18
N ASN A 219 14.26 -3.80 3.14
CA ASN A 219 15.03 -4.99 2.82
C ASN A 219 15.19 -5.15 1.29
N PRO A 220 16.36 -4.81 0.72
CA PRO A 220 16.60 -4.95 -0.72
C PRO A 220 16.74 -6.40 -1.19
N ASN A 221 16.89 -7.37 -0.27
CA ASN A 221 17.03 -8.80 -0.59
C ASN A 221 15.72 -9.57 -0.48
N VAL A 222 14.60 -8.88 -0.28
CA VAL A 222 13.31 -9.51 -0.05
C VAL A 222 12.81 -10.32 -1.25
N GLU A 223 12.27 -11.49 -0.96
CA GLU A 223 11.46 -12.30 -1.84
C GLU A 223 9.98 -12.18 -1.46
N VAL A 224 9.10 -12.16 -2.46
CA VAL A 224 7.67 -11.91 -2.26
C VAL A 224 6.79 -13.05 -2.77
N VAL A 225 5.65 -13.22 -2.13
CA VAL A 225 4.53 -14.04 -2.60
C VAL A 225 3.30 -13.14 -2.61
N PHE A 226 2.69 -12.96 -3.79
CA PHE A 226 1.49 -12.15 -3.95
C PHE A 226 0.26 -13.03 -4.12
N ILE A 227 -0.71 -12.86 -3.24
CA ILE A 227 -2.03 -13.48 -3.34
C ILE A 227 -3.07 -12.38 -3.47
N SER A 228 -3.82 -12.43 -4.56
CA SER A 228 -4.83 -11.45 -4.91
C SER A 228 -6.22 -12.03 -4.78
N PHE A 229 -7.15 -11.22 -4.30
CA PHE A 229 -8.57 -11.58 -4.19
C PHE A 229 -9.42 -10.50 -4.87
N PHE A 230 -10.52 -10.86 -5.52
CA PHE A 230 -11.42 -9.85 -6.09
C PHE A 230 -11.91 -8.87 -5.01
N ASP A 231 -12.04 -7.61 -5.39
CA ASP A 231 -12.58 -6.57 -4.53
C ASP A 231 -14.11 -6.66 -4.45
N ASN A 232 -14.62 -6.78 -3.23
CA ASN A 232 -16.04 -6.93 -2.92
C ASN A 232 -16.62 -5.73 -2.16
N GLU A 233 -16.01 -4.54 -2.26
CA GLU A 233 -16.39 -3.31 -1.54
C GLU A 233 -17.91 -3.02 -1.48
N LYS A 234 -18.74 -3.55 -2.42
CA LYS A 234 -20.16 -3.20 -2.57
C LYS A 234 -21.13 -4.36 -2.87
N GLU A 235 -20.69 -5.61 -2.96
CA GLU A 235 -21.55 -6.73 -3.37
C GLU A 235 -21.22 -8.03 -2.63
N GLU A 236 -22.24 -8.75 -2.15
CA GLU A 236 -22.06 -10.13 -1.68
C GLU A 236 -21.57 -10.98 -2.85
N TYR A 237 -20.39 -11.61 -2.69
CA TYR A 237 -19.74 -12.33 -3.77
C TYR A 237 -19.82 -13.85 -3.55
N PRO A 238 -20.69 -14.57 -4.28
CA PRO A 238 -20.90 -16.01 -4.07
C PRO A 238 -19.66 -16.84 -4.39
N GLU A 239 -18.75 -16.32 -5.19
CA GLU A 239 -17.55 -17.02 -5.66
C GLU A 239 -16.45 -17.08 -4.59
N PHE A 240 -16.57 -16.30 -3.51
CA PHE A 240 -15.65 -16.32 -2.38
C PHE A 240 -16.42 -16.39 -1.04
N PRO A 241 -16.97 -17.58 -0.70
CA PRO A 241 -17.68 -17.77 0.55
C PRO A 241 -16.73 -17.75 1.75
N VAL A 242 -17.26 -17.50 2.94
CA VAL A 242 -16.49 -17.42 4.20
C VAL A 242 -15.62 -18.66 4.40
N GLU A 243 -16.14 -19.85 4.08
CA GLU A 243 -15.39 -21.09 4.23
C GLU A 243 -14.17 -21.15 3.31
N ARG A 244 -14.21 -20.50 2.14
CA ARG A 244 -13.05 -20.38 1.24
C ARG A 244 -12.01 -19.43 1.84
N ALA A 245 -12.44 -18.28 2.36
CA ALA A 245 -11.55 -17.36 3.09
C ALA A 245 -10.84 -18.07 4.24
N GLU A 246 -11.60 -18.84 5.02
CA GLU A 246 -11.06 -19.56 6.16
C GLU A 246 -10.05 -20.63 5.75
N ARG A 247 -10.33 -21.39 4.68
CA ARG A 247 -9.40 -22.42 4.16
C ARG A 247 -8.10 -21.78 3.69
N VAL A 248 -8.17 -20.70 2.91
CA VAL A 248 -6.98 -19.99 2.45
C VAL A 248 -6.19 -19.43 3.64
N GLY A 249 -6.85 -18.80 4.61
CA GLY A 249 -6.19 -18.28 5.82
C GLY A 249 -5.50 -19.36 6.65
N LYS A 250 -6.13 -20.53 6.83
CA LYS A 250 -5.51 -21.69 7.50
C LYS A 250 -4.27 -22.18 6.76
N VAL A 251 -4.28 -22.20 5.42
CA VAL A 251 -3.09 -22.56 4.63
C VAL A 251 -1.99 -21.51 4.74
N VAL A 252 -2.31 -20.22 4.78
CA VAL A 252 -1.32 -19.17 5.08
C VAL A 252 -0.66 -19.44 6.44
N ALA A 253 -1.44 -19.71 7.48
CA ALA A 253 -0.91 -20.03 8.82
C ALA A 253 -0.06 -21.32 8.83
N GLN A 254 -0.50 -22.36 8.11
CA GLN A 254 0.24 -23.60 7.96
C GLN A 254 1.62 -23.34 7.34
N ILE A 255 1.69 -22.61 6.22
CA ILE A 255 2.95 -22.29 5.53
C ILE A 255 3.86 -21.42 6.41
N VAL A 256 3.28 -20.43 7.11
CA VAL A 256 4.03 -19.61 8.07
C VAL A 256 4.65 -20.48 9.17
N THR A 257 3.90 -21.45 9.70
CA THR A 257 4.40 -22.38 10.72
C THR A 257 5.49 -23.30 10.17
N GLU A 258 5.29 -23.88 8.97
CA GLU A 258 6.29 -24.71 8.28
C GLU A 258 7.63 -23.96 8.08
N LEU A 259 7.57 -22.69 7.69
CA LEU A 259 8.74 -21.81 7.55
C LEU A 259 9.41 -21.53 8.90
N GLN A 260 8.62 -21.20 9.92
CA GLN A 260 9.15 -20.91 11.26
C GLN A 260 9.82 -22.14 11.89
N ASP A 261 9.26 -23.32 11.72
CA ASP A 261 9.85 -24.59 12.17
C ASP A 261 11.17 -24.90 11.44
N ALA A 262 11.31 -24.43 10.20
CA ALA A 262 12.56 -24.50 9.43
C ALA A 262 13.57 -23.39 9.80
N GLY A 263 13.22 -22.47 10.70
CA GLY A 263 14.04 -21.33 11.11
C GLY A 263 14.00 -20.16 10.14
N GLU A 264 13.04 -20.12 9.22
CA GLU A 264 12.78 -19.00 8.33
C GLU A 264 11.76 -18.05 8.93
N GLU A 265 12.03 -16.76 8.80
CA GLU A 265 11.13 -15.70 9.24
C GLU A 265 10.30 -15.20 8.06
N VAL A 266 9.00 -15.00 8.29
CA VAL A 266 8.07 -14.47 7.29
C VAL A 266 7.25 -13.33 7.88
N LEU A 267 6.97 -12.33 7.04
CA LEU A 267 6.03 -11.24 7.32
C LEU A 267 4.79 -11.40 6.43
N VAL A 268 3.61 -11.30 7.03
CA VAL A 268 2.34 -11.27 6.28
C VAL A 268 1.82 -9.83 6.22
N ILE A 269 1.54 -9.34 5.02
CA ILE A 269 0.97 -8.01 4.78
C ILE A 269 -0.48 -8.16 4.34
N GLY A 270 -1.40 -7.55 5.08
CA GLY A 270 -2.75 -7.27 4.62
C GLY A 270 -2.83 -5.88 3.97
N SER A 271 -3.01 -5.82 2.66
CA SER A 271 -3.13 -4.55 1.93
C SER A 271 -4.60 -4.14 1.84
N THR A 272 -4.99 -3.04 2.48
CA THR A 272 -6.38 -2.52 2.42
C THR A 272 -6.46 -1.02 2.69
N ASP A 273 -7.32 -0.35 1.91
CA ASP A 273 -7.93 0.93 2.27
C ASP A 273 -9.32 0.66 2.91
N LEU A 274 -9.86 1.61 3.69
CA LEU A 274 -11.17 1.49 4.37
C LEU A 274 -12.28 2.22 3.60
N SER A 275 -13.03 3.14 4.22
CA SER A 275 -14.16 3.80 3.58
C SER A 275 -13.71 4.54 2.31
N HIS A 276 -14.54 4.52 1.26
CA HIS A 276 -14.25 5.11 -0.04
C HIS A 276 -15.27 6.16 -0.45
N TYR A 277 -14.78 7.36 -0.78
CA TYR A 277 -15.54 8.43 -1.44
C TYR A 277 -16.76 8.93 -0.67
N GLU A 278 -16.65 8.99 0.66
CA GLU A 278 -17.70 9.48 1.56
C GLU A 278 -17.31 10.78 2.28
N PRO A 279 -18.27 11.53 2.84
CA PRO A 279 -17.98 12.67 3.70
C PRO A 279 -17.09 12.29 4.89
N THR A 280 -16.22 13.19 5.32
CA THR A 280 -15.19 12.91 6.35
C THR A 280 -15.77 12.37 7.65
N ALA A 281 -16.91 12.90 8.11
CA ALA A 281 -17.55 12.45 9.35
C ALA A 281 -18.08 11.01 9.24
N ASP A 282 -18.57 10.63 8.06
CA ASP A 282 -19.09 9.28 7.79
C ASP A 282 -17.92 8.29 7.68
N VAL A 283 -16.84 8.66 6.97
CA VAL A 283 -15.57 7.91 6.96
C VAL A 283 -15.06 7.73 8.39
N GLU A 284 -15.12 8.79 9.20
CA GLU A 284 -14.61 8.75 10.56
C GLU A 284 -15.34 7.72 11.44
N ALA A 285 -16.66 7.70 11.36
CA ALA A 285 -17.50 6.77 12.11
C ALA A 285 -17.42 5.33 11.58
N LYS A 286 -17.49 5.15 10.26
CA LYS A 286 -17.50 3.82 9.63
C LYS A 286 -16.16 3.10 9.79
N ASP A 287 -15.06 3.79 9.51
CA ASP A 287 -13.72 3.22 9.69
C ASP A 287 -13.47 2.84 11.15
N GLU A 288 -14.02 3.56 12.14
CA GLU A 288 -13.84 3.19 13.55
C GLU A 288 -14.43 1.81 13.85
N VAL A 289 -15.61 1.50 13.31
CA VAL A 289 -16.23 0.18 13.42
C VAL A 289 -15.41 -0.88 12.69
N MET A 290 -14.97 -0.61 11.46
CA MET A 290 -14.17 -1.55 10.69
C MET A 290 -12.82 -1.84 11.35
N MET A 291 -12.19 -0.82 11.92
CA MET A 291 -10.92 -0.97 12.62
C MET A 291 -11.08 -1.69 13.95
N ASP A 292 -12.17 -1.48 14.68
CA ASP A 292 -12.47 -2.26 15.89
C ASP A 292 -12.70 -3.75 15.53
N ALA A 293 -13.41 -4.03 14.43
CA ALA A 293 -13.59 -5.39 13.94
C ALA A 293 -12.25 -6.05 13.55
N ILE A 294 -11.40 -5.34 12.79
CA ILE A 294 -10.06 -5.81 12.43
C ILE A 294 -9.18 -6.03 13.68
N THR A 295 -9.18 -5.07 14.62
CA THR A 295 -8.40 -5.13 15.86
C THR A 295 -8.75 -6.36 16.70
N ARG A 296 -10.04 -6.70 16.75
CA ARG A 296 -10.57 -7.82 17.55
C ARG A 296 -10.72 -9.12 16.78
N PHE A 297 -10.25 -9.17 15.54
CA PHE A 297 -10.36 -10.34 14.67
C PHE A 297 -11.81 -10.82 14.47
N ASP A 298 -12.74 -9.86 14.37
CA ASP A 298 -14.18 -10.06 14.17
C ASP A 298 -14.54 -10.00 12.69
N THR A 299 -14.27 -11.10 11.97
CA THR A 299 -14.61 -11.23 10.54
C THR A 299 -16.11 -11.23 10.28
N VAL A 300 -16.92 -11.60 11.28
CA VAL A 300 -18.39 -11.60 11.16
C VAL A 300 -18.88 -10.17 11.07
N THR A 301 -18.46 -9.30 12.01
CA THR A 301 -18.79 -7.87 11.93
C THR A 301 -18.24 -7.23 10.66
N LEU A 302 -16.98 -7.52 10.29
CA LEU A 302 -16.37 -6.98 9.07
C LEU A 302 -17.28 -7.20 7.84
N ARG A 303 -17.73 -8.44 7.64
CA ARG A 303 -18.59 -8.83 6.52
C ARG A 303 -20.00 -8.26 6.64
N GLN A 304 -20.59 -8.30 7.84
CA GLN A 304 -21.95 -7.82 8.06
C GLN A 304 -22.07 -6.31 7.77
N GLU A 305 -21.09 -5.52 8.18
CA GLU A 305 -21.12 -4.07 7.92
C GLU A 305 -21.00 -3.75 6.42
N VAL A 306 -20.21 -4.51 5.67
CA VAL A 306 -20.11 -4.39 4.21
C VAL A 306 -21.44 -4.74 3.55
N VAL A 307 -22.00 -5.91 3.86
CA VAL A 307 -23.19 -6.45 3.18
C VAL A 307 -24.48 -5.72 3.59
N ASP A 308 -24.69 -5.45 4.87
CA ASP A 308 -25.97 -4.93 5.38
C ASP A 308 -25.99 -3.41 5.50
N ASN A 309 -24.83 -2.80 5.78
CA ASN A 309 -24.75 -1.38 6.12
C ASN A 309 -24.03 -0.54 5.05
N ASN A 310 -23.67 -1.14 3.91
CA ASN A 310 -22.94 -0.48 2.81
C ASN A 310 -21.64 0.20 3.30
N PHE A 311 -20.91 -0.46 4.18
CA PHE A 311 -19.55 -0.05 4.50
C PHE A 311 -18.64 -0.46 3.36
N THR A 312 -17.62 0.34 3.10
CA THR A 312 -16.67 0.10 2.02
C THR A 312 -15.31 -0.25 2.63
N ILE A 313 -14.73 -1.35 2.17
CA ILE A 313 -13.36 -1.80 2.44
C ILE A 313 -12.92 -2.61 1.24
N CYS A 314 -11.88 -2.16 0.54
CA CYS A 314 -11.51 -2.81 -0.72
C CYS A 314 -10.85 -4.18 -0.49
N GLY A 315 -10.17 -4.34 0.66
CA GLY A 315 -9.47 -5.57 1.04
C GLY A 315 -10.30 -6.51 1.90
N GLU A 316 -11.65 -6.48 1.86
CA GLU A 316 -12.52 -7.32 2.70
C GLU A 316 -12.05 -8.77 2.79
N ILE A 317 -11.96 -9.45 1.63
CA ILE A 317 -11.52 -10.85 1.55
C ILE A 317 -10.08 -11.00 2.04
N ALA A 318 -9.18 -10.10 1.63
CA ALA A 318 -7.78 -10.15 2.05
C ALA A 318 -7.68 -10.04 3.58
N MET A 319 -8.54 -9.25 4.22
CA MET A 319 -8.62 -9.13 5.67
C MET A 319 -9.24 -10.37 6.33
N GLU A 320 -10.28 -10.98 5.75
CA GLU A 320 -10.82 -12.26 6.26
C GLU A 320 -9.74 -13.36 6.28
N VAL A 321 -8.98 -13.49 5.18
CA VAL A 321 -7.86 -14.44 5.06
C VAL A 321 -6.75 -14.10 6.06
N PHE A 322 -6.34 -12.83 6.13
CA PHE A 322 -5.32 -12.35 7.07
C PHE A 322 -5.70 -12.64 8.51
N ILE A 323 -6.91 -12.24 8.94
CA ILE A 323 -7.41 -12.43 10.29
C ILE A 323 -7.48 -13.92 10.62
N THR A 324 -7.95 -14.74 9.68
CA THR A 324 -8.00 -16.20 9.89
C THR A 324 -6.61 -16.77 10.11
N ALA A 325 -5.64 -16.38 9.26
CA ALA A 325 -4.27 -16.83 9.39
C ALA A 325 -3.67 -16.44 10.76
N MET A 326 -3.89 -15.21 11.20
CA MET A 326 -3.37 -14.72 12.48
C MET A 326 -4.02 -15.43 13.68
N LYS A 327 -5.32 -15.70 13.63
CA LYS A 327 -6.01 -16.51 14.67
C LYS A 327 -5.45 -17.91 14.76
N GLU A 328 -5.20 -18.55 13.62
CA GLU A 328 -4.64 -19.91 13.57
C GLU A 328 -3.20 -19.97 14.10
N LEU A 329 -2.42 -18.90 13.88
CA LEU A 329 -1.10 -18.71 14.49
C LEU A 329 -1.14 -18.35 15.99
N GLY A 330 -2.33 -18.25 16.59
CA GLY A 330 -2.52 -18.01 18.03
C GLY A 330 -2.60 -16.54 18.44
N TYR A 331 -2.64 -15.59 17.51
CA TYR A 331 -2.84 -14.17 17.83
C TYR A 331 -4.30 -13.88 18.16
N THR A 332 -4.54 -12.94 19.07
CA THR A 332 -5.89 -12.57 19.53
C THR A 332 -6.32 -11.17 19.14
N GLY A 333 -5.47 -10.46 18.40
CA GLY A 333 -5.75 -9.13 17.89
C GLY A 333 -4.52 -8.50 17.25
N LEU A 334 -4.69 -7.29 16.76
CA LEU A 334 -3.65 -6.48 16.13
C LEU A 334 -3.60 -5.11 16.79
N ASP A 335 -2.40 -4.54 16.94
CA ASP A 335 -2.24 -3.17 17.39
C ASP A 335 -2.50 -2.23 16.18
N VAL A 336 -3.71 -1.69 16.08
CA VAL A 336 -4.00 -0.58 15.16
C VAL A 336 -3.55 0.70 15.83
N SER A 337 -2.29 1.06 15.64
CA SER A 337 -1.76 2.29 16.23
C SER A 337 -1.94 3.51 15.33
N PHE A 338 -2.27 3.32 14.04
CA PHE A 338 -2.22 4.40 13.06
C PHE A 338 -3.47 4.48 12.20
N ARG A 339 -3.98 5.70 12.08
CA ARG A 339 -5.11 6.05 11.25
C ARG A 339 -4.80 7.33 10.48
N GLY A 340 -5.14 7.34 9.21
CA GLY A 340 -5.15 8.53 8.38
C GLY A 340 -6.34 8.50 7.43
N ASN A 341 -6.53 9.58 6.69
CA ASN A 341 -7.48 9.64 5.59
C ASN A 341 -7.03 10.67 4.54
N SER A 342 -7.64 10.66 3.36
CA SER A 342 -7.25 11.59 2.29
C SER A 342 -7.62 13.06 2.54
N ALA A 343 -8.42 13.38 3.56
CA ALA A 343 -8.86 14.75 3.85
C ALA A 343 -7.69 15.68 4.20
N HIS A 344 -6.60 15.14 4.76
CA HIS A 344 -5.38 15.89 5.07
C HIS A 344 -4.67 16.44 3.81
N MET A 345 -5.02 15.91 2.63
CA MET A 345 -4.40 16.25 1.35
C MET A 345 -5.23 17.21 0.49
N ILE A 346 -6.49 17.47 0.85
CA ILE A 346 -7.39 18.30 0.04
C ILE A 346 -7.59 19.65 0.75
N GLN A 347 -7.15 20.74 0.11
CA GLN A 347 -7.41 22.11 0.60
C GLN A 347 -8.93 22.38 0.67
N GLU A 348 -9.32 23.42 1.43
CA GLU A 348 -10.71 23.79 1.79
C GLU A 348 -11.77 23.38 0.74
N GLY A 349 -12.72 22.53 1.17
CA GLY A 349 -13.86 22.08 0.35
C GLY A 349 -13.85 20.59 -0.04
N GLY A 350 -12.75 19.85 0.20
CA GLY A 350 -12.63 18.43 -0.15
C GLY A 350 -13.18 17.41 0.84
N LYS A 351 -13.97 17.83 1.82
CA LYS A 351 -14.43 16.96 2.93
C LYS A 351 -15.56 16.01 2.53
N ASP A 352 -16.06 16.13 1.31
CA ASP A 352 -17.25 15.42 0.83
C ASP A 352 -16.93 14.07 0.17
N SER A 353 -15.65 13.74 -0.03
CA SER A 353 -15.23 12.46 -0.64
C SER A 353 -13.81 12.08 -0.20
N VAL A 354 -13.72 11.23 0.81
CA VAL A 354 -12.47 10.86 1.49
C VAL A 354 -12.27 9.34 1.47
N VAL A 355 -11.00 8.91 1.50
CA VAL A 355 -10.61 7.51 1.66
C VAL A 355 -9.92 7.30 3.00
N GLY A 356 -10.31 6.27 3.75
CA GLY A 356 -9.75 5.88 5.04
C GLY A 356 -8.49 5.01 4.92
N TYR A 357 -7.48 5.26 5.74
CA TYR A 357 -6.18 4.58 5.70
C TYR A 357 -5.82 3.93 7.05
N PRO A 358 -5.85 2.59 7.14
CA PRO A 358 -5.49 1.86 8.36
C PRO A 358 -3.99 1.55 8.42
N GLY A 359 -3.40 1.62 9.60
CA GLY A 359 -2.05 1.12 9.85
C GLY A 359 -2.01 0.26 11.11
N GLY A 360 -1.55 -0.97 10.96
CA GLY A 360 -1.62 -1.98 12.01
C GLY A 360 -0.40 -2.90 12.06
N ILE A 361 -0.05 -3.37 13.26
CA ILE A 361 1.09 -4.26 13.49
C ILE A 361 0.72 -5.40 14.45
N ILE A 362 1.14 -6.62 14.11
CA ILE A 362 1.19 -7.77 15.02
C ILE A 362 2.66 -8.07 15.28
N TRP A 363 3.07 -7.95 16.54
CA TRP A 363 4.41 -8.29 17.00
C TRP A 363 4.52 -9.79 17.29
N ARG A 364 5.74 -10.35 17.19
CA ARG A 364 6.04 -11.74 17.55
C ARG A 364 6.12 -11.96 19.06
#